data_AF-A0A0D8CFA9-F1
#
_entry.id   AF-A0A0D8CFA9-F1
#
_cell.length_a   1.000
_cell.length_b   1.000
_cell.length_c   1.000
_cell.angle_alpha   90.00
_cell.angle_beta   90.00
_cell.angle_gamma   90.00
#
_symmetry.space_group_name_H-M   'P 1'
#
loop_
_entity.id
_entity.type
_entity.pdbx_description
1 polymer ?
#
loop_
_entity_poly.entity_id
_entity_poly.type
_entity_poly.pdbx_seq_one_letter_code
_entity_poly.pdbx_strand_id
1 'polypeptide(L)'
;MIDLYYWPTPNGHKITLFLEEAGLDYKIVPVNIGAGDQFKPEFLAFSPNNRMPAIIDHEPADGGDAITVFESGAILQYLAEKTGKFLPTGVRERKTVMEWLFWQMGGLGPMAGQNHHFGTYAPEKLPYAITRYVNETNRLYGVLNKRLEGRKFIAGDDYTIADMACYPWIVSHEKQQQDLNEFPNLKRWFETIKARPATVAAYKAGEELNKWQMSEEDKKILFGQTAKSTKA
;
A
#
# COMPACT_ATOMS: atom_id res chain seq x y z
N MET A 1 8.57 -1.36 20.01
CA MET A 1 9.11 -1.99 18.79
C MET A 1 7.95 -2.50 17.94
N ILE A 2 7.97 -2.30 16.61
CA ILE A 2 6.91 -2.79 15.69
C ILE A 2 7.37 -4.06 14.95
N ASP A 3 6.62 -5.15 15.01
CA ASP A 3 6.76 -6.24 14.05
C ASP A 3 5.89 -5.96 12.83
N LEU A 4 6.50 -5.85 11.65
CA LEU A 4 5.82 -5.63 10.38
C LEU A 4 5.80 -6.92 9.55
N TYR A 5 4.62 -7.52 9.42
CA TYR A 5 4.40 -8.67 8.55
C TYR A 5 4.29 -8.20 7.10
N TYR A 6 5.31 -8.55 6.29
CA TYR A 6 5.64 -7.83 5.06
C TYR A 6 5.94 -8.74 3.86
N TRP A 7 5.63 -8.20 2.69
CA TRP A 7 6.05 -8.67 1.37
C TRP A 7 6.23 -7.44 0.46
N PRO A 8 7.18 -7.43 -0.50
CA PRO A 8 7.49 -6.26 -1.34
C PRO A 8 6.41 -5.99 -2.39
N THR A 9 5.26 -5.54 -1.91
CA THR A 9 4.09 -5.14 -2.68
C THR A 9 3.78 -3.67 -2.44
N PRO A 10 2.96 -3.02 -3.29
CA PRO A 10 2.50 -1.66 -3.04
C PRO A 10 1.90 -1.47 -1.64
N ASN A 11 1.11 -2.43 -1.13
CA ASN A 11 0.51 -2.31 0.19
C ASN A 11 1.54 -2.46 1.33
N GLY A 12 2.53 -3.33 1.18
CA GLY A 12 3.63 -3.45 2.15
C GLY A 12 4.45 -2.17 2.26
N HIS A 13 4.82 -1.58 1.11
CA HIS A 13 5.64 -0.37 1.08
C HIS A 13 4.98 0.85 1.72
N LYS A 14 3.64 0.91 1.80
CA LYS A 14 2.96 1.96 2.56
C LYS A 14 3.47 2.04 4.01
N ILE A 15 3.69 0.88 4.61
CA ILE A 15 4.02 0.80 6.04
C ILE A 15 5.52 1.02 6.24
N THR A 16 6.38 0.46 5.38
CA THR A 16 7.81 0.78 5.46
C THR A 16 8.08 2.26 5.20
N LEU A 17 7.35 2.91 4.29
CA LEU A 17 7.41 4.36 4.10
C LEU A 17 7.07 5.12 5.39
N PHE A 18 5.99 4.74 6.07
CA PHE A 18 5.63 5.39 7.34
C PHE A 18 6.72 5.18 8.39
N LEU A 19 7.17 3.95 8.59
CA LEU A 19 8.12 3.60 9.65
C LEU A 19 9.46 4.32 9.48
N GLU A 20 9.98 4.38 8.25
CA GLU A 20 11.20 5.11 7.91
C GLU A 20 11.05 6.63 8.08
N GLU A 21 9.92 7.20 7.65
CA GLU A 21 9.64 8.64 7.81
C GLU A 21 9.44 9.04 9.28
N ALA A 22 8.82 8.16 10.06
CA ALA A 22 8.59 8.37 11.48
C ALA A 22 9.83 8.10 12.33
N GLY A 23 10.84 7.40 11.78
CA GLY A 23 12.02 6.93 12.51
C GLY A 23 11.67 5.94 13.61
N LEU A 24 10.72 5.04 13.36
CA LEU A 24 10.31 4.02 14.32
C LEU A 24 11.13 2.75 14.13
N ASP A 25 11.58 2.16 15.24
CA ASP A 25 12.20 0.84 15.21
C ASP A 25 11.19 -0.24 14.85
N TYR A 26 11.52 -1.03 13.84
CA TYR A 26 10.70 -2.13 13.36
C TYR A 26 11.52 -3.32 12.91
N LYS A 27 10.87 -4.48 12.95
CA LYS A 27 11.37 -5.75 12.42
C LYS A 27 10.47 -6.21 11.30
N ILE A 28 11.05 -6.54 10.15
CA ILE A 28 10.32 -7.21 9.07
C ILE A 28 10.17 -8.70 9.41
N VAL A 29 8.92 -9.17 9.38
CA VAL A 29 8.55 -10.59 9.42
C VAL A 29 8.03 -10.95 8.02
N PRO A 30 8.82 -11.66 7.18
CA PRO A 30 8.39 -11.98 5.83
C PRO A 30 7.14 -12.85 5.80
N VAL A 31 6.18 -12.50 4.93
CA VAL A 31 5.00 -13.31 4.60
C VAL A 31 5.02 -13.56 3.10
N ASN A 32 5.58 -14.70 2.67
CA ASN A 32 5.62 -15.05 1.25
C ASN A 32 4.21 -15.41 0.76
N ILE A 33 3.57 -14.44 0.10
CA ILE A 33 2.19 -14.57 -0.37
C ILE A 33 2.01 -15.58 -1.50
N GLY A 34 3.08 -15.90 -2.23
CA GLY A 34 3.07 -16.94 -3.26
C GLY A 34 3.13 -18.33 -2.66
N ALA A 35 3.99 -18.51 -1.64
CA ALA A 35 4.11 -19.76 -0.89
C ALA A 35 2.93 -20.04 0.05
N GLY A 36 2.01 -19.08 0.24
CA GLY A 36 0.82 -19.27 1.08
C GLY A 36 1.02 -18.98 2.57
N ASP A 37 2.09 -18.26 2.96
CA ASP A 37 2.37 -17.94 4.37
C ASP A 37 1.22 -17.19 5.07
N GLN A 38 0.44 -16.43 4.31
CA GLN A 38 -0.75 -15.69 4.77
C GLN A 38 -1.91 -16.58 5.23
N PHE A 39 -1.85 -17.90 5.00
CA PHE A 39 -2.85 -18.87 5.45
C PHE A 39 -2.41 -19.64 6.69
N LYS A 40 -1.19 -19.42 7.18
CA LYS A 40 -0.72 -20.11 8.39
C LYS A 40 -1.56 -19.68 9.60
N PRO A 41 -1.95 -20.63 10.49
CA PRO A 41 -2.81 -20.32 11.64
C PRO A 41 -2.29 -19.16 12.51
N GLU A 42 -0.97 -19.08 12.71
CA GLU A 42 -0.33 -18.02 13.49
C GLU A 42 -0.49 -16.62 12.87
N PHE A 43 -0.59 -16.52 11.54
CA PHE A 43 -0.86 -15.25 10.86
C PHE A 43 -2.36 -14.91 10.90
N LEU A 44 -3.22 -15.90 10.64
CA LEU A 44 -4.67 -15.73 10.65
C LEU A 44 -5.22 -15.37 12.03
N ALA A 45 -4.53 -15.76 13.11
CA ALA A 45 -4.91 -15.44 14.49
C ALA A 45 -5.08 -13.93 14.73
N PHE A 46 -4.34 -13.08 13.99
CA PHE A 46 -4.44 -11.62 14.13
C PHE A 46 -4.74 -10.87 12.81
N SER A 47 -4.51 -11.50 11.66
CA SER A 47 -4.89 -10.96 10.34
C SER A 47 -5.83 -11.94 9.62
N PRO A 48 -7.12 -12.00 10.03
CA PRO A 48 -8.06 -13.01 9.53
C PRO A 48 -8.44 -12.82 8.04
N ASN A 49 -8.16 -11.65 7.47
CA ASN A 49 -8.33 -11.36 6.05
C ASN A 49 -7.23 -12.00 5.17
N ASN A 50 -6.33 -12.82 5.73
CA ASN A 50 -5.24 -13.53 5.01
C ASN A 50 -4.42 -12.61 4.08
N ARG A 51 -4.26 -11.35 4.47
CA ARG A 51 -3.56 -10.34 3.67
C ARG A 51 -2.52 -9.62 4.50
N MET A 52 -1.38 -9.38 3.88
CA MET A 52 -0.38 -8.43 4.34
C MET A 52 -0.66 -7.04 3.73
N PRO A 53 -0.18 -5.94 4.34
CA PRO A 53 0.57 -5.88 5.59
C PRO A 53 -0.31 -6.09 6.82
N ALA A 54 0.34 -6.52 7.90
CA ALA A 54 -0.19 -6.47 9.26
C ALA A 54 0.94 -6.12 10.22
N ILE A 55 0.61 -5.54 11.38
CA ILE A 55 1.60 -5.20 12.41
C ILE A 55 1.22 -5.79 13.77
N ILE A 56 2.24 -6.01 14.59
CA ILE A 56 2.10 -6.15 16.05
C ILE A 56 2.91 -5.02 16.69
N ASP A 57 2.23 -4.19 17.46
CA ASP A 57 2.84 -3.14 18.27
C ASP A 57 3.00 -3.62 19.70
N HIS A 58 4.25 -3.89 20.09
CA HIS A 58 4.58 -4.40 21.42
C HIS A 58 4.61 -3.33 22.51
N GLU A 59 4.53 -2.05 22.12
CA GLU A 59 4.61 -0.92 23.05
C GLU A 59 3.53 0.12 22.69
N PRO A 60 2.24 -0.22 22.85
CA PRO A 60 1.16 0.71 22.57
C PRO A 60 1.22 1.92 23.50
N ALA A 61 0.69 3.06 23.04
CA ALA A 61 0.80 4.32 23.78
C ALA A 61 0.01 4.35 25.11
N ASP A 62 -0.94 3.43 25.28
CA ASP A 62 -1.73 3.27 26.52
C ASP A 62 -1.03 2.38 27.57
N GLY A 63 0.12 1.78 27.24
CA GLY A 63 0.87 0.89 28.13
C GLY A 63 0.21 -0.48 28.34
N GLY A 64 -0.80 -0.83 27.55
CA GLY A 64 -1.48 -2.13 27.59
C GLY A 64 -0.71 -3.25 26.90
N ASP A 65 -1.40 -4.38 26.73
CA ASP A 65 -0.91 -5.53 25.96
C ASP A 65 -0.71 -5.17 24.48
N ALA A 66 0.10 -5.96 23.77
CA ALA A 66 0.43 -5.71 22.37
C ALA A 66 -0.82 -5.57 21.48
N ILE A 67 -0.81 -4.57 20.58
CA ILE A 67 -1.91 -4.30 19.65
C ILE A 67 -1.59 -4.86 18.27
N THR A 68 -2.49 -5.67 17.72
CA THR A 68 -2.38 -6.17 16.35
C THR A 68 -3.27 -5.36 15.40
N VAL A 69 -2.75 -4.98 14.23
CA VAL A 69 -3.51 -4.19 13.23
C VAL A 69 -3.27 -4.76 11.83
N PHE A 70 -4.35 -5.09 11.11
CA PHE A 70 -4.33 -5.40 9.67
C PHE A 70 -5.06 -4.29 8.89
N GLU A 71 -5.04 -4.36 7.56
CA GLU A 71 -5.45 -3.28 6.62
C GLU A 71 -4.49 -2.08 6.61
N SER A 72 -3.83 -1.88 5.46
CA SER A 72 -2.79 -0.83 5.34
C SER A 72 -3.27 0.58 5.69
N GLY A 73 -4.53 0.92 5.43
CA GLY A 73 -5.10 2.22 5.81
C GLY A 73 -5.29 2.37 7.32
N ALA A 74 -5.75 1.31 7.99
CA ALA A 74 -5.89 1.29 9.45
C ALA A 74 -4.52 1.33 10.14
N ILE A 75 -3.53 0.60 9.62
CA ILE A 75 -2.15 0.63 10.13
C ILE A 75 -1.56 2.04 10.01
N LEU A 76 -1.69 2.69 8.85
CA LEU A 76 -1.22 4.06 8.65
C LEU A 76 -1.90 5.04 9.63
N GLN A 77 -3.22 4.94 9.80
CA GLN A 77 -3.95 5.76 10.75
C GLN A 77 -3.48 5.52 12.20
N TYR A 78 -3.38 4.25 12.61
CA TYR A 78 -2.93 3.86 13.95
C TYR A 78 -1.53 4.41 14.26
N LEU A 79 -0.57 4.22 13.35
CA LEU A 79 0.79 4.71 13.55
C LEU A 79 0.87 6.24 13.54
N ALA A 80 0.07 6.90 12.72
CA ALA A 80 -0.02 8.36 12.69
C ALA A 80 -0.57 8.92 14.01
N GLU A 81 -1.60 8.29 14.57
CA GLU A 81 -2.19 8.66 15.86
C GLU A 81 -1.24 8.36 17.02
N LYS A 82 -0.57 7.20 17.01
CA LYS A 82 0.44 6.82 18.01
C LYS A 82 1.58 7.83 18.08
N THR A 83 2.06 8.29 16.92
CA THR A 83 3.26 9.13 16.83
C THR A 83 2.96 10.63 16.80
N GLY A 84 1.71 11.02 16.53
CA GLY A 84 1.33 12.41 16.24
C GLY A 84 1.92 12.94 14.93
N LYS A 85 2.39 12.08 14.01
CA LYS A 85 3.03 12.45 12.75
C LYS A 85 2.14 12.15 11.54
N PHE A 86 2.28 12.94 10.48
CA PHE A 86 1.68 12.70 9.14
C PHE A 86 0.15 12.66 9.06
N LEU A 87 -0.55 12.98 10.14
CA LEU A 87 -2.01 13.14 10.20
C LEU A 87 -2.35 14.33 11.11
N PRO A 88 -2.82 15.46 10.56
CA PRO A 88 -3.21 16.62 11.38
C PRO A 88 -4.43 16.31 12.26
N THR A 89 -4.57 17.07 13.35
CA THR A 89 -5.67 16.94 14.33
C THR A 89 -6.81 17.92 14.07
N GLY A 90 -6.56 19.01 13.33
CA GLY A 90 -7.57 19.99 12.92
C GLY A 90 -8.64 19.36 12.03
N VAL A 91 -9.92 19.70 12.27
CA VAL A 91 -11.07 19.04 11.62
C VAL A 91 -10.98 19.10 10.10
N ARG A 92 -10.54 20.22 9.51
CA ARG A 92 -10.56 20.45 8.05
C ARG A 92 -9.43 19.71 7.35
N GLU A 93 -8.24 19.78 7.93
CA GLU A 93 -7.02 19.18 7.42
C GLU A 93 -7.10 17.67 7.56
N ARG A 94 -7.53 17.18 8.74
CA ARG A 94 -7.74 15.75 9.01
C ARG A 94 -8.76 15.14 8.07
N LYS A 95 -9.92 15.79 7.90
CA LYS A 95 -10.94 15.36 6.93
C LYS A 95 -10.34 15.17 5.56
N THR A 96 -9.52 16.13 5.10
CA THR A 96 -8.89 16.07 3.78
C THR A 96 -7.95 14.88 3.66
N VAL A 97 -7.06 14.65 4.64
CA VAL A 97 -6.16 13.48 4.62
C VAL A 97 -6.95 12.17 4.59
N MET A 98 -7.97 12.06 5.44
CA MET A 98 -8.78 10.84 5.51
C MET A 98 -9.59 10.60 4.23
N GLU A 99 -10.14 11.65 3.61
CA GLU A 99 -10.86 11.55 2.32
C GLU A 99 -9.97 10.93 1.24
N TRP A 100 -8.70 11.34 1.15
CA TRP A 100 -7.77 10.80 0.17
C TRP A 100 -7.20 9.43 0.55
N LEU A 101 -7.02 9.15 1.84
CA LEU A 101 -6.69 7.81 2.31
C LEU A 101 -7.78 6.80 1.93
N PHE A 102 -9.05 7.13 2.20
CA PHE A 102 -10.17 6.27 1.83
C PHE A 102 -10.38 6.20 0.31
N TRP A 103 -10.16 7.28 -0.43
CA TRP A 103 -10.13 7.24 -1.90
C TRP A 103 -9.08 6.27 -2.43
N GLN A 104 -7.90 6.23 -1.81
CA GLN A 104 -6.85 5.27 -2.18
C GLN A 104 -7.31 3.84 -1.88
N MET A 105 -7.93 3.60 -0.73
CA MET A 105 -8.33 2.27 -0.27
C MET A 105 -9.55 1.71 -1.01
N GLY A 106 -10.49 2.57 -1.43
CA GLY A 106 -11.68 2.18 -2.21
C GLY A 106 -11.54 2.32 -3.72
N GLY A 107 -10.55 3.08 -4.20
CA GLY A 107 -10.39 3.43 -5.62
C GLY A 107 -9.04 3.00 -6.18
N LEU A 108 -7.99 3.81 -5.94
CA LEU A 108 -6.67 3.63 -6.58
C LEU A 108 -6.10 2.22 -6.41
N GLY A 109 -6.03 1.73 -5.18
CA GLY A 109 -5.46 0.41 -4.88
C GLY A 109 -6.24 -0.73 -5.54
N PRO A 110 -7.55 -0.88 -5.25
CA PRO A 110 -8.34 -1.95 -5.84
C PRO A 110 -8.35 -1.95 -7.37
N MET A 111 -8.52 -0.80 -8.02
CA MET A 111 -8.63 -0.72 -9.49
C MET A 111 -7.28 -0.97 -10.17
N ALA A 112 -6.18 -0.43 -9.64
CA ALA A 112 -4.84 -0.76 -10.15
C ALA A 112 -4.48 -2.23 -9.90
N GLY A 113 -4.97 -2.83 -8.81
CA GLY A 113 -4.85 -4.27 -8.56
C GLY A 113 -5.54 -5.12 -9.63
N GLN A 114 -6.74 -4.71 -10.07
CA GLN A 114 -7.42 -5.39 -11.19
C GLN A 114 -6.68 -5.17 -12.52
N ASN A 115 -6.13 -3.98 -12.75
CA ASN A 115 -5.27 -3.71 -13.90
C ASN A 115 -4.07 -4.67 -13.94
N HIS A 116 -3.33 -4.81 -12.83
CA HIS A 116 -2.25 -5.80 -12.73
C HIS A 116 -2.75 -7.23 -12.98
N HIS A 117 -3.90 -7.61 -12.41
CA HIS A 117 -4.44 -8.96 -12.60
C HIS A 117 -4.72 -9.27 -14.07
N PHE A 118 -5.58 -8.50 -14.73
CA PHE A 118 -5.93 -8.78 -16.13
C PHE A 118 -4.80 -8.46 -17.12
N GLY A 119 -3.97 -7.46 -16.83
CA GLY A 119 -2.84 -7.06 -17.67
C GLY A 119 -1.69 -8.05 -17.63
N THR A 120 -1.35 -8.57 -16.44
CA THR A 120 -0.14 -9.37 -16.22
C THR A 120 -0.41 -10.82 -15.85
N TYR A 121 -1.33 -11.08 -14.90
CA TYR A 121 -1.41 -12.37 -14.23
C TYR A 121 -2.47 -13.33 -14.76
N ALA A 122 -3.56 -12.82 -15.33
CA ALA A 122 -4.64 -13.64 -15.86
C ALA A 122 -4.11 -14.61 -16.94
N PRO A 123 -4.46 -15.91 -16.88
CA PRO A 123 -3.95 -16.91 -17.82
C PRO A 123 -4.47 -16.68 -19.24
N GLU A 124 -5.67 -16.12 -19.37
CA GLU A 124 -6.27 -15.72 -20.64
C GLU A 124 -6.31 -14.19 -20.74
N LYS A 125 -6.01 -13.67 -21.94
CA LYS A 125 -6.16 -12.24 -22.22
C LYS A 125 -7.63 -11.94 -22.54
N LEU A 126 -8.22 -11.07 -21.73
CA LEU A 126 -9.60 -10.61 -21.87
C LEU A 126 -9.59 -9.11 -22.25
N PRO A 127 -9.62 -8.76 -23.56
CA PRO A 127 -9.43 -7.37 -23.99
C PRO A 127 -10.37 -6.38 -23.30
N TYR A 128 -11.65 -6.74 -23.15
CA TYR A 128 -12.62 -5.89 -22.45
C TYR A 128 -12.21 -5.57 -21.01
N ALA A 129 -11.80 -6.59 -20.24
CA ALA A 129 -11.40 -6.40 -18.85
C ALA A 129 -10.11 -5.57 -18.75
N ILE A 130 -9.13 -5.85 -19.61
CA ILE A 130 -7.88 -5.08 -19.69
C ILE A 130 -8.20 -3.62 -19.97
N THR A 131 -8.92 -3.31 -21.05
CA THR A 131 -9.30 -1.93 -21.41
C THR A 131 -10.07 -1.24 -20.29
N ARG A 132 -11.02 -1.94 -19.65
CA ARG A 132 -11.79 -1.38 -18.53
C ARG A 132 -10.89 -0.92 -17.39
N TYR A 133 -9.96 -1.76 -16.94
CA TYR A 133 -9.13 -1.43 -15.77
C TYR A 133 -7.94 -0.52 -16.10
N VAL A 134 -7.42 -0.56 -17.33
CA VAL A 134 -6.45 0.44 -17.83
C VAL A 134 -7.12 1.82 -17.85
N ASN A 135 -8.33 1.94 -18.40
CA ASN A 135 -9.04 3.22 -18.47
C ASN A 135 -9.44 3.75 -17.08
N GLU A 136 -9.88 2.87 -16.17
CA GLU A 136 -10.20 3.30 -14.80
C GLU A 136 -8.93 3.73 -14.04
N THR A 137 -7.80 3.04 -14.23
CA THR A 137 -6.51 3.47 -13.66
C THR A 137 -6.10 4.84 -14.20
N ASN A 138 -6.22 5.04 -15.52
CA ASN A 138 -5.96 6.33 -16.18
C ASN A 138 -6.84 7.46 -15.60
N ARG A 139 -8.14 7.21 -15.40
CA ARG A 139 -9.07 8.16 -14.76
C ARG A 139 -8.63 8.51 -13.35
N LEU A 140 -8.21 7.52 -12.55
CA LEU A 140 -7.73 7.73 -11.17
C LEU A 140 -6.42 8.53 -11.15
N TYR A 141 -5.52 8.31 -12.10
CA TYR A 141 -4.33 9.14 -12.32
C TYR A 141 -4.71 10.58 -12.67
N GLY A 142 -5.69 10.77 -13.55
CA GLY A 142 -6.24 12.09 -13.88
C GLY A 142 -6.83 12.82 -12.67
N VAL A 143 -7.57 12.12 -11.81
CA VAL A 143 -8.10 12.67 -10.54
C VAL A 143 -6.97 13.13 -9.62
N LEU A 144 -5.96 12.29 -9.41
CA LEU A 144 -4.83 12.60 -8.55
C LEU A 144 -3.97 13.74 -9.14
N ASN A 145 -3.74 13.75 -10.45
CA ASN A 145 -3.04 14.81 -11.15
C ASN A 145 -3.74 16.18 -11.00
N LYS A 146 -5.07 16.21 -11.14
CA LYS A 146 -5.86 17.43 -10.89
C LYS A 146 -5.80 17.85 -9.43
N ARG A 147 -5.85 16.90 -8.50
CA ARG A 147 -5.72 17.20 -7.07
C ARG A 147 -4.38 17.88 -6.75
N LEU A 148 -3.31 17.44 -7.40
CA LEU A 148 -1.94 17.92 -7.19
C LEU A 148 -1.63 19.24 -7.92
N GLU A 149 -2.59 19.81 -8.65
CA GLU A 149 -2.47 21.14 -9.23
C GLU A 149 -2.35 22.20 -8.11
N GLY A 150 -1.26 22.96 -8.14
CA GLY A 150 -0.96 24.00 -7.15
C GLY A 150 -0.69 23.49 -5.72
N ARG A 151 -0.54 22.17 -5.51
CA ARG A 151 -0.26 21.57 -4.19
C ARG A 151 1.02 20.76 -4.23
N LYS A 152 1.82 20.84 -3.17
CA LYS A 152 3.05 20.04 -3.04
C LYS A 152 2.72 18.55 -2.88
N PHE A 153 1.75 18.25 -2.03
CA PHE A 153 1.28 16.91 -1.66
C PHE A 153 -0.25 16.82 -1.76
N ILE A 154 -0.81 15.62 -1.56
CA ILE A 154 -2.23 15.35 -1.78
C ILE A 154 -3.11 16.22 -0.86
N ALA A 155 -2.72 16.40 0.39
CA ALA A 155 -3.51 17.15 1.38
C ALA A 155 -3.22 18.66 1.39
N GLY A 156 -2.17 19.13 0.71
CA GLY A 156 -1.71 20.52 0.78
C GLY A 156 -0.19 20.60 0.64
N ASP A 157 0.46 21.31 1.56
CA ASP A 157 1.91 21.51 1.56
C ASP A 157 2.69 20.49 2.39
N ASP A 158 1.99 19.77 3.28
CA ASP A 158 2.56 18.74 4.15
C ASP A 158 2.41 17.34 3.58
N TYR A 159 3.44 16.52 3.77
CA TYR A 159 3.43 15.09 3.42
C TYR A 159 2.65 14.30 4.45
N THR A 160 1.70 13.47 4.01
CA THR A 160 0.76 12.78 4.90
C THR A 160 0.63 11.30 4.60
N ILE A 161 -0.09 10.58 5.46
CA ILE A 161 -0.44 9.18 5.22
C ILE A 161 -1.23 8.96 3.92
N ALA A 162 -1.94 9.97 3.40
CA ALA A 162 -2.60 9.86 2.10
C ALA A 162 -1.58 9.72 0.95
N ASP A 163 -0.46 10.43 1.03
CA ASP A 163 0.62 10.35 0.06
C ASP A 163 1.34 9.00 0.14
N MET A 164 1.68 8.55 1.36
CA MET A 164 2.29 7.23 1.62
C MET A 164 1.39 6.09 1.12
N ALA A 165 0.08 6.25 1.22
CA ALA A 165 -0.89 5.28 0.72
C ALA A 165 -0.93 5.24 -0.82
N CYS A 166 -0.83 6.38 -1.48
CA CYS A 166 -0.94 6.46 -2.94
C CYS A 166 0.37 6.11 -3.66
N TYR A 167 1.52 6.57 -3.15
CA TYR A 167 2.80 6.53 -3.86
C TYR A 167 3.21 5.13 -4.32
N PRO A 168 3.17 4.08 -3.48
CA PRO A 168 3.57 2.74 -3.91
C PRO A 168 2.73 2.18 -5.05
N TRP A 169 1.48 2.62 -5.19
CA TRP A 169 0.61 2.21 -6.29
C TRP A 169 0.97 2.92 -7.60
N ILE A 170 1.59 4.10 -7.55
CA ILE A 170 2.06 4.84 -8.73
C ILE A 170 3.41 4.32 -9.24
N VAL A 171 4.25 3.72 -8.38
CA VAL A 171 5.57 3.17 -8.77
C VAL A 171 5.49 2.15 -9.91
N SER A 172 4.39 1.41 -10.03
CA SER A 172 4.19 0.42 -11.10
C SER A 172 3.44 1.00 -12.32
N HIS A 173 3.46 2.31 -12.56
CA HIS A 173 2.68 2.96 -13.62
C HIS A 173 2.90 2.35 -15.02
N GLU A 174 4.13 1.95 -15.37
CA GLU A 174 4.42 1.32 -16.67
C GLU A 174 3.71 -0.03 -16.81
N LYS A 175 3.74 -0.86 -15.76
CA LYS A 175 3.01 -2.14 -15.71
C LYS A 175 1.49 -1.94 -15.75
N GLN A 176 1.03 -0.77 -15.35
CA GLN A 176 -0.37 -0.36 -15.42
C GLN A 176 -0.74 0.28 -16.77
N GLN A 177 0.18 0.31 -17.74
CA GLN A 177 0.01 0.93 -19.05
C GLN A 177 -0.34 2.42 -18.95
N GLN A 178 0.31 3.13 -18.03
CA GLN A 178 0.15 4.57 -17.84
C GLN A 178 1.45 5.30 -18.15
N ASP A 179 1.35 6.39 -18.91
CA ASP A 179 2.45 7.33 -19.13
C ASP A 179 2.33 8.52 -18.16
N LEU A 180 3.28 8.64 -17.23
CA LEU A 180 3.30 9.78 -16.29
C LEU A 180 3.53 11.13 -16.99
N ASN A 181 4.01 11.16 -18.24
CA ASN A 181 4.13 12.41 -19.00
C ASN A 181 2.77 13.04 -19.31
N GLU A 182 1.69 12.26 -19.35
CA GLU A 182 0.31 12.76 -19.51
C GLU A 182 -0.23 13.43 -18.23
N PHE A 183 0.48 13.25 -17.10
CA PHE A 183 0.05 13.69 -15.77
C PHE A 183 1.15 14.52 -15.08
N PRO A 184 1.42 15.77 -15.53
CA PRO A 184 2.60 16.52 -15.09
C PRO A 184 2.66 16.79 -13.58
N ASN A 185 1.53 17.06 -12.91
CA ASN A 185 1.50 17.29 -11.47
C ASN A 185 1.73 15.99 -10.70
N LEU A 186 1.17 14.88 -11.19
CA LEU A 186 1.41 13.55 -10.62
C LEU A 186 2.87 13.14 -10.78
N LYS A 187 3.46 13.35 -11.96
CA LYS A 187 4.88 13.06 -12.23
C LYS A 187 5.79 13.86 -11.29
N ARG A 188 5.54 15.16 -11.13
CA ARG A 188 6.29 16.01 -10.19
C ARG A 188 6.20 15.48 -8.76
N TRP A 189 4.99 15.18 -8.29
CA TRP A 189 4.77 14.60 -6.95
C TRP A 189 5.47 13.25 -6.78
N PHE A 190 5.41 12.39 -7.80
CA PHE A 190 6.05 11.08 -7.81
C PHE A 190 7.57 11.18 -7.65
N GLU A 191 8.23 12.01 -8.46
CA GLU A 191 9.67 12.23 -8.37
C GLU A 191 10.07 12.88 -7.03
N THR A 192 9.23 13.77 -6.51
CA THR A 192 9.43 14.39 -5.19
C THR A 192 9.45 13.35 -4.08
N ILE A 193 8.52 12.40 -4.06
CA ILE A 193 8.48 11.34 -3.03
C ILE A 193 9.58 10.31 -3.25
N LYS A 194 9.85 9.93 -4.49
CA LYS A 194 10.91 8.99 -4.86
C LYS A 194 12.28 9.43 -4.34
N ALA A 195 12.57 10.72 -4.38
CA ALA A 195 13.85 11.28 -3.95
C ALA A 195 14.00 11.40 -2.42
N ARG A 196 12.95 11.13 -1.63
CA ARG A 196 13.02 11.26 -0.16
C ARG A 196 13.93 10.18 0.43
N PRO A 197 14.82 10.49 1.38
CA PRO A 197 15.72 9.50 1.99
C PRO A 197 14.97 8.31 2.60
N ALA A 198 13.85 8.57 3.29
CA ALA A 198 13.02 7.52 3.87
C ALA A 198 12.34 6.64 2.80
N THR A 199 11.99 7.18 1.63
CA THR A 199 11.52 6.38 0.50
C THR A 199 12.61 5.43 -0.01
N VAL A 200 13.83 5.92 -0.16
CA VAL A 200 14.97 5.08 -0.58
C VAL A 200 15.23 3.96 0.44
N ALA A 201 15.23 4.29 1.73
CA ALA A 201 15.37 3.30 2.80
C ALA A 201 14.23 2.27 2.83
N ALA A 202 12.98 2.72 2.69
CA ALA A 202 11.79 1.87 2.71
C ALA A 202 11.75 0.85 1.57
N TYR A 203 12.28 1.20 0.40
CA TYR A 203 12.40 0.28 -0.74
C TYR A 203 13.61 -0.65 -0.61
N LYS A 204 14.71 -0.17 -0.02
CA LYS A 204 15.88 -1.01 0.31
C LYS A 204 15.53 -2.11 1.33
N ALA A 205 14.70 -1.80 2.32
CA ALA A 205 14.27 -2.76 3.35
C ALA A 205 13.56 -4.00 2.77
N GLY A 206 12.90 -3.87 1.61
CA GLY A 206 12.22 -4.98 0.92
C GLY A 206 12.99 -5.61 -0.24
N GLU A 207 14.17 -5.09 -0.58
CA GLU A 207 14.88 -5.42 -1.82
C GLU A 207 15.27 -6.91 -1.90
N GLU A 208 15.76 -7.49 -0.81
CA GLU A 208 16.18 -8.89 -0.77
C GLU A 208 15.00 -9.86 -0.93
N LEU A 209 13.81 -9.49 -0.46
CA LEU A 209 12.59 -10.29 -0.61
C LEU A 209 12.03 -10.26 -2.04
N ASN A 210 12.39 -9.23 -2.82
CA ASN A 210 11.89 -9.03 -4.18
C ASN A 210 12.57 -9.93 -5.23
N LYS A 211 13.58 -10.71 -4.84
CA LYS A 211 14.27 -11.66 -5.73
C LYS A 211 13.45 -12.91 -6.04
N TRP A 212 12.35 -13.12 -5.32
CA TRP A 212 11.47 -14.26 -5.51
C TRP A 212 10.63 -14.13 -6.78
N GLN A 213 10.63 -15.19 -7.61
CA GLN A 213 9.85 -15.26 -8.84
C GLN A 213 8.61 -16.12 -8.65
N MET A 214 7.46 -15.61 -9.10
CA MET A 214 6.17 -16.28 -8.94
C MET A 214 5.99 -17.39 -9.99
N SER A 215 5.78 -18.63 -9.53
CA SER A 215 5.42 -19.78 -10.36
C SER A 215 3.91 -19.80 -10.69
N GLU A 216 3.49 -20.71 -11.57
CA GLU A 216 2.06 -20.93 -11.86
C GLU A 216 1.32 -21.51 -10.65
N GLU A 217 1.98 -22.35 -9.84
CA GLU A 217 1.43 -22.88 -8.59
C GLU A 217 1.14 -21.77 -7.60
N ASP A 218 2.05 -20.80 -7.46
CA ASP A 218 1.87 -19.65 -6.59
C ASP A 218 0.69 -18.77 -7.04
N LYS A 219 0.49 -18.60 -8.35
CA LYS A 219 -0.68 -17.87 -8.89
C LYS A 219 -1.98 -18.55 -8.52
N LYS A 220 -2.03 -19.89 -8.57
CA LYS A 220 -3.22 -20.66 -8.16
C LYS A 220 -3.53 -20.44 -6.68
N ILE A 221 -2.50 -20.37 -5.83
CA ILE A 221 -2.65 -20.05 -4.41
C ILE A 221 -3.18 -18.61 -4.23
N LEU A 222 -2.55 -17.63 -4.88
CA LEU A 222 -2.86 -16.22 -4.68
C LEU A 222 -4.22 -15.80 -5.24
N PHE A 223 -4.63 -16.33 -6.39
CA PHE A 223 -5.87 -15.93 -7.09
C PHE A 223 -7.01 -16.95 -6.97
N GLY A 224 -6.75 -18.16 -6.47
CA GLY A 224 -7.76 -19.21 -6.26
C GLY A 224 -8.46 -19.17 -4.89
N GLN A 225 -8.33 -18.06 -4.16
CA GLN A 225 -8.84 -17.95 -2.79
C GLN A 225 -10.37 -17.88 -2.74
N THR A 226 -10.94 -18.48 -1.71
CA THR A 226 -12.39 -18.45 -1.44
C THR A 226 -12.62 -18.31 0.07
N ALA A 227 -13.87 -18.34 0.53
CA ALA A 227 -14.19 -18.41 1.97
C ALA A 227 -13.57 -19.62 2.69
N LYS A 228 -13.06 -20.63 1.96
CA LYS A 228 -12.29 -21.74 2.56
C LYS A 228 -10.90 -21.30 3.03
N SER A 229 -10.34 -20.24 2.45
CA SER A 229 -9.00 -19.71 2.74
C SER A 229 -8.97 -18.81 3.99
N THR A 230 -10.12 -18.47 4.57
CA THR A 230 -10.25 -17.59 5.75
C THR A 230 -10.49 -18.38 7.06
N LYS A 231 -10.33 -19.70 7.06
CA LYS A 231 -10.54 -20.53 8.25
C LYS A 231 -9.27 -20.55 9.09
N ALA A 232 -9.36 -20.04 10.32
CA ALA A 232 -8.32 -20.14 11.34
C ALA A 232 -8.18 -21.57 11.88
#